data_AF-A0A7Y9W5V3-F1
#
_entry.id   AF-A0A7Y9W5V3-F1
#
_cell.length_a   1.000
_cell.length_b   1.000
_cell.length_c   1.000
_cell.angle_alpha   90.00
_cell.angle_beta   90.00
_cell.angle_gamma   90.00
#
_symmetry.space_group_name_H-M   'P 1'
#
loop_
_entity.id
_entity.type
_entity.pdbx_description
1 polymer ?
#
loop_
_entity_poly.entity_id
_entity_poly.type
_entity_poly.pdbx_seq_one_letter_code
_entity_poly.pdbx_strand_id
1 'polypeptide(L)'
;MNTRSEKGTDTQYLFTKSLLWIAFFAALILSISIVTSLVLIDFIHGNPNRPKSNAVLMMTLTPPLLSLVAVIGIFIIFSLPQIAQAFMMRILHPRVGRYAYIFIGLMVPLISIATWYCYDYLTPTDFNLGINEGENWVPYQHSINLKRYLATLVCQGFVTTFSLFYFDAGIRHRSKKPIILGVVFLAIIIGAILGYRDAITQYQFIDHPSS
;
A
#
# COMPACT_ATOMS: atom_id res chain seq x y z
N MET A 1 38.72 14.38 -11.60
CA MET A 1 37.31 14.56 -12.00
C MET A 1 36.45 13.66 -11.12
N ASN A 2 35.57 14.24 -10.30
CA ASN A 2 34.99 13.63 -9.10
C ASN A 2 33.67 12.89 -9.42
N THR A 3 33.74 11.62 -9.83
CA THR A 3 32.58 10.80 -10.29
C THR A 3 31.78 10.13 -9.17
N ARG A 4 32.10 10.44 -7.90
CA ARG A 4 31.46 9.78 -6.73
C ARG A 4 30.16 10.45 -6.29
N SER A 5 29.93 11.71 -6.69
CA SER A 5 28.74 12.49 -6.31
C SER A 5 27.51 12.09 -7.13
N GLU A 6 27.63 11.92 -8.45
CA GLU A 6 26.49 11.64 -9.35
C GLU A 6 25.82 10.28 -9.07
N LYS A 7 26.60 9.23 -8.75
CA LYS A 7 26.04 7.89 -8.46
C LYS A 7 25.17 7.82 -7.21
N GLY A 8 25.39 8.71 -6.23
CA GLY A 8 24.61 8.74 -4.99
C GLY A 8 23.20 9.29 -5.20
N THR A 9 23.10 10.33 -6.03
CA THR A 9 21.86 11.03 -6.35
C THR A 9 20.91 10.17 -7.17
N ASP A 10 21.43 9.38 -8.12
CA ASP A 10 20.62 8.47 -8.94
C ASP A 10 19.92 7.38 -8.12
N THR A 11 20.60 6.84 -7.10
CA THR A 11 20.04 5.76 -6.28
C THR A 11 18.88 6.27 -5.43
N GLN A 12 19.10 7.36 -4.68
CA GLN A 12 18.04 7.96 -3.86
C GLN A 12 16.85 8.40 -4.72
N TYR A 13 17.12 9.00 -5.88
CA TYR A 13 16.08 9.41 -6.82
C TYR A 13 15.21 8.24 -7.32
N LEU A 14 15.82 7.10 -7.66
CA LEU A 14 15.08 5.92 -8.11
C LEU A 14 14.21 5.33 -6.99
N PHE A 15 14.70 5.31 -5.76
CA PHE A 15 13.95 4.83 -4.60
C PHE A 15 12.77 5.77 -4.26
N THR A 16 12.98 7.10 -4.28
CA THR A 16 11.89 8.08 -4.12
C THR A 16 10.83 7.92 -5.22
N LYS A 17 11.24 7.73 -6.48
CA LYS A 17 10.30 7.44 -7.57
C LYS A 17 9.58 6.11 -7.37
N SER A 18 10.24 5.10 -6.83
CA SER A 18 9.57 3.82 -6.53
C SER A 18 8.52 4.01 -5.43
N LEU A 19 8.79 4.82 -4.41
CA LEU A 19 7.84 5.14 -3.34
C LEU A 19 6.61 5.88 -3.87
N LEU A 20 6.80 6.83 -4.80
CA LEU A 20 5.69 7.49 -5.50
C LEU A 20 4.80 6.51 -6.27
N TRP A 21 5.40 5.53 -6.96
CA TRP A 21 4.64 4.48 -7.63
C TRP A 21 3.90 3.58 -6.64
N ILE A 22 4.53 3.20 -5.52
CA ILE A 22 3.88 2.41 -4.46
C ILE A 22 2.66 3.16 -3.90
N ALA A 23 2.80 4.46 -3.65
CA ALA A 23 1.69 5.30 -3.19
C ALA A 23 0.56 5.36 -4.22
N PHE A 24 0.89 5.51 -5.51
CA PHE A 24 -0.08 5.46 -6.59
C PHE A 24 -0.80 4.11 -6.67
N PHE A 25 -0.09 2.98 -6.53
CA PHE A 25 -0.71 1.66 -6.56
C PHE A 25 -1.63 1.43 -5.36
N ALA A 26 -1.26 1.89 -4.16
CA ALA A 26 -2.12 1.81 -2.98
C ALA A 26 -3.42 2.62 -3.17
N ALA A 27 -3.31 3.84 -3.68
CA ALA A 27 -4.47 4.68 -4.04
C ALA A 27 -5.36 4.01 -5.09
N LEU A 28 -4.76 3.38 -6.10
CA LEU A 28 -5.49 2.66 -7.15
C LEU A 28 -6.24 1.45 -6.59
N ILE A 29 -5.59 0.61 -5.77
CA ILE A 29 -6.23 -0.54 -5.10
C ILE A 29 -7.44 -0.07 -4.31
N LEU A 30 -7.28 0.98 -3.51
CA LEU A 30 -8.33 1.51 -2.65
C LEU A 30 -9.50 2.07 -3.47
N SER A 31 -9.20 2.85 -4.51
CA SER A 31 -10.21 3.40 -5.41
C SER A 31 -11.03 2.30 -6.08
N ILE A 32 -10.37 1.28 -6.61
CA ILE A 32 -11.05 0.15 -7.26
C ILE A 32 -11.88 -0.64 -6.24
N SER A 33 -11.35 -0.84 -5.02
CA SER A 33 -12.09 -1.52 -3.95
C SER A 33 -13.38 -0.79 -3.60
N ILE A 34 -13.33 0.53 -3.40
CA ILE A 34 -14.52 1.33 -3.07
C ILE A 34 -15.53 1.30 -4.21
N VAL A 35 -15.09 1.53 -5.45
CA VAL A 35 -15.99 1.52 -6.61
C VAL A 35 -16.63 0.15 -6.80
N THR A 36 -15.83 -0.93 -6.71
CA THR A 36 -16.35 -2.30 -6.84
C THR A 36 -17.37 -2.62 -5.75
N SER A 37 -17.09 -2.25 -4.49
CA SER A 37 -18.01 -2.43 -3.37
C SER A 37 -19.35 -1.71 -3.60
N LEU A 38 -19.30 -0.42 -3.97
CA LEU A 38 -20.50 0.37 -4.24
C LEU A 38 -21.29 -0.13 -5.46
N VAL A 39 -20.62 -0.58 -6.53
CA VAL A 39 -21.29 -1.17 -7.70
C VAL A 39 -22.06 -2.42 -7.28
N LEU A 40 -21.42 -3.29 -6.51
CA LEU A 40 -22.02 -4.54 -6.03
C LEU A 40 -23.18 -4.28 -5.08
N ILE A 41 -23.07 -3.30 -4.19
CA ILE A 41 -24.11 -2.98 -3.19
C ILE A 41 -25.30 -2.26 -3.80
N ASP A 42 -25.08 -1.17 -4.53
CA ASP A 42 -26.16 -0.26 -4.92
C ASP A 42 -26.77 -0.57 -6.29
N PHE A 43 -26.00 -1.21 -7.17
CA PHE A 43 -26.43 -1.45 -8.54
C PHE A 43 -26.77 -2.91 -8.80
N ILE A 44 -26.03 -3.85 -8.20
CA ILE A 44 -26.24 -5.29 -8.41
C ILE A 44 -27.17 -5.88 -7.35
N HIS A 45 -26.85 -5.76 -6.05
CA HIS A 45 -27.71 -6.24 -4.96
C HIS A 45 -28.96 -5.38 -4.80
N GLY A 46 -28.81 -4.07 -4.98
CA GLY A 46 -29.92 -3.12 -4.92
C GLY A 46 -30.25 -2.70 -3.50
N ASN A 47 -29.33 -1.98 -2.86
CA ASN A 47 -29.51 -1.42 -1.52
C ASN A 47 -30.76 -0.51 -1.43
N PRO A 48 -31.81 -0.89 -0.66
CA PRO A 48 -33.02 -0.07 -0.53
C PRO A 48 -32.80 1.18 0.34
N ASN A 49 -31.75 1.20 1.16
CA ASN A 49 -31.47 2.27 2.12
C ASN A 49 -30.65 3.42 1.53
N ARG A 50 -30.15 3.30 0.29
CA ARG A 50 -29.35 4.33 -0.38
C ARG A 50 -29.81 4.55 -1.82
N PRO A 51 -30.21 5.78 -2.21
CA PRO A 51 -30.56 6.05 -3.60
C PRO A 51 -29.31 5.98 -4.49
N LYS A 52 -29.49 5.47 -5.72
CA LYS A 52 -28.38 5.27 -6.70
C LYS A 52 -27.60 6.55 -7.01
N SER A 53 -28.26 7.72 -7.02
CA SER A 53 -27.60 9.02 -7.19
C SER A 53 -26.56 9.30 -6.10
N ASN A 54 -26.87 8.95 -4.84
CA ASN A 54 -25.93 9.08 -3.73
C ASN A 54 -24.78 8.08 -3.87
N ALA A 55 -25.04 6.87 -4.35
CA ALA A 55 -23.99 5.89 -4.62
C ALA A 55 -23.00 6.38 -5.70
N VAL A 56 -23.49 6.97 -6.80
CA VAL A 56 -22.62 7.60 -7.82
C VAL A 56 -21.81 8.75 -7.23
N LEU A 57 -22.41 9.58 -6.38
CA LEU A 57 -21.69 10.65 -5.70
C LEU A 57 -20.59 10.10 -4.79
N MET A 58 -20.85 9.02 -4.05
CA MET A 58 -19.83 8.35 -3.22
C MET A 58 -18.72 7.74 -4.08
N MET A 59 -19.03 7.14 -5.23
CA MET A 59 -18.02 6.63 -6.17
C MET A 59 -17.09 7.73 -6.71
N THR A 60 -17.55 8.98 -6.77
CA THR A 60 -16.72 10.09 -7.28
C THR A 60 -15.95 10.82 -6.17
N LEU A 61 -16.54 10.99 -4.98
CA LEU A 61 -15.92 11.74 -3.89
C LEU A 61 -15.10 10.89 -2.92
N THR A 62 -15.53 9.66 -2.62
CA THR A 62 -14.88 8.83 -1.60
C THR A 62 -13.52 8.28 -2.06
N PRO A 63 -13.36 7.75 -3.29
CA PRO A 63 -12.06 7.29 -3.77
C PRO A 63 -10.94 8.32 -3.71
N PRO A 64 -11.08 9.58 -4.20
CA PRO A 64 -9.98 10.55 -4.14
C PRO A 64 -9.64 10.95 -2.71
N LEU A 65 -10.64 11.12 -1.83
CA LEU A 65 -10.41 11.46 -0.42
C LEU A 65 -9.64 10.35 0.31
N LEU A 66 -10.12 9.11 0.23
CA LEU A 66 -9.46 7.98 0.89
C LEU A 66 -8.11 7.64 0.25
N SER A 67 -7.96 7.84 -1.06
CA SER A 67 -6.68 7.69 -1.75
C SER A 67 -5.65 8.70 -1.28
N LEU A 68 -6.04 9.95 -1.01
CA LEU A 68 -5.14 10.96 -0.46
C LEU A 68 -4.63 10.54 0.93
N VAL A 69 -5.52 10.07 1.79
CA VAL A 69 -5.16 9.54 3.12
C VAL A 69 -4.23 8.35 2.98
N ALA A 70 -4.52 7.42 2.06
CA ALA A 70 -3.67 6.27 1.80
C ALA A 70 -2.27 6.67 1.33
N VAL A 71 -2.16 7.64 0.42
CA VAL A 71 -0.86 8.15 -0.06
C VAL A 71 -0.04 8.69 1.11
N ILE A 72 -0.64 9.52 1.99
CA ILE A 72 0.04 10.04 3.18
C ILE A 72 0.51 8.89 4.09
N GLY A 73 -0.38 7.91 4.33
CA GLY A 73 -0.06 6.71 5.09
C GLY A 73 1.13 5.94 4.50
N ILE A 74 1.16 5.73 3.18
CA ILE A 74 2.29 5.05 2.50
C ILE A 74 3.61 5.79 2.74
N PHE A 75 3.61 7.13 2.65
CA PHE A 75 4.83 7.89 2.93
C PHE A 75 5.28 7.74 4.39
N ILE A 76 4.36 7.76 5.35
CA ILE A 76 4.69 7.58 6.77
C ILE A 76 5.26 6.17 7.01
N ILE A 77 4.60 5.14 6.46
CA ILE A 77 4.93 3.73 6.72
C ILE A 77 6.21 3.29 6.01
N PHE A 78 6.37 3.66 4.74
CA PHE A 78 7.41 3.08 3.88
C PHE A 78 8.65 3.97 3.68
N SER A 79 8.63 5.24 4.08
CA SER A 79 9.81 6.11 3.87
C SER A 79 11.05 5.59 4.57
N LEU A 80 10.96 5.25 5.86
CA LEU A 80 12.11 4.74 6.62
C LEU A 80 12.61 3.38 6.09
N PRO A 81 11.73 2.38 5.86
CA PRO A 81 12.09 1.14 5.15
C PRO A 81 12.78 1.38 3.80
N GLN A 82 12.28 2.33 2.99
CA GLN A 82 12.85 2.63 1.68
C GLN A 82 14.20 3.34 1.77
N ILE A 83 14.39 4.22 2.75
CA ILE A 83 15.70 4.85 3.02
C ILE A 83 16.72 3.77 3.40
N ALA A 84 16.34 2.82 4.25
CA ALA A 84 17.21 1.70 4.62
C ALA A 84 17.61 0.86 3.40
N GLN A 85 16.65 0.51 2.53
CA GLN A 85 16.94 -0.22 1.29
C GLN A 85 17.82 0.58 0.33
N ALA A 86 17.56 1.87 0.15
CA ALA A 86 18.37 2.75 -0.69
C ALA A 86 19.81 2.83 -0.17
N PHE A 87 20.00 2.92 1.15
CA PHE A 87 21.31 2.92 1.79
C PHE A 87 22.04 1.60 1.58
N MET A 88 21.37 0.47 1.82
CA MET A 88 21.92 -0.86 1.56
C MET A 88 22.32 -1.01 0.09
N MET A 89 21.46 -0.60 -0.84
CA MET A 89 21.74 -0.65 -2.27
C MET A 89 22.97 0.19 -2.63
N ARG A 90 23.07 1.41 -2.08
CA ARG A 90 24.20 2.31 -2.32
C ARG A 90 25.54 1.71 -1.85
N ILE A 91 25.53 0.93 -0.78
CA ILE A 91 26.74 0.28 -0.24
C ILE A 91 27.06 -1.03 -0.96
N LEU A 92 26.05 -1.89 -1.15
CA LEU A 92 26.23 -3.25 -1.63
C LEU A 92 26.38 -3.30 -3.16
N HIS A 93 25.59 -2.54 -3.91
CA HIS A 93 25.59 -2.62 -5.37
C HIS A 93 26.97 -2.32 -6.00
N PRO A 94 27.75 -1.33 -5.54
CA PRO A 94 29.11 -1.10 -6.07
C PRO A 94 30.11 -2.22 -5.73
N ARG A 95 29.87 -3.00 -4.67
CA ARG A 95 30.79 -4.03 -4.17
C ARG A 95 30.50 -5.41 -4.74
N VAL A 96 29.22 -5.78 -4.81
CA VAL A 96 28.77 -7.13 -5.17
C VAL A 96 27.82 -7.15 -6.39
N GLY A 97 27.60 -6.00 -7.02
CA GLY A 97 26.75 -5.88 -8.20
C GLY A 97 25.32 -6.37 -7.94
N ARG A 98 24.81 -7.24 -8.81
CA ARG A 98 23.44 -7.78 -8.75
C ARG A 98 23.19 -8.68 -7.54
N TYR A 99 24.23 -9.27 -6.95
CA TYR A 99 24.07 -10.08 -5.74
C TYR A 99 23.58 -9.23 -4.55
N ALA A 100 23.73 -7.90 -4.60
CA ALA A 100 23.12 -6.98 -3.64
C ALA A 100 21.61 -7.20 -3.48
N TYR A 101 20.90 -7.61 -4.54
CA TYR A 101 19.46 -7.84 -4.50
C TYR A 101 19.08 -8.99 -3.57
N ILE A 102 19.92 -10.05 -3.54
CA ILE A 102 19.71 -11.19 -2.64
C ILE A 102 19.90 -10.75 -1.19
N PHE A 103 20.96 -10.00 -0.89
CA PHE A 103 21.21 -9.48 0.46
C PHE A 103 20.09 -8.54 0.94
N ILE A 104 19.57 -7.67 0.06
CA ILE A 104 18.44 -6.81 0.39
C ILE A 104 17.17 -7.65 0.60
N GLY A 105 16.93 -8.66 -0.24
CA GLY A 105 15.83 -9.61 -0.07
C GLY A 105 15.88 -10.36 1.26
N LEU A 106 17.07 -10.81 1.69
CA LEU A 106 17.28 -11.48 2.98
C LEU A 106 17.05 -10.55 4.18
N MET A 107 17.16 -9.23 3.99
CA MET A 107 16.84 -8.25 5.04
C MET A 107 15.35 -7.88 5.12
N VAL A 108 14.51 -8.34 4.18
CA VAL A 108 13.06 -8.06 4.19
C VAL A 108 12.40 -8.41 5.54
N PRO A 109 12.70 -9.55 6.20
CA PRO A 109 12.16 -9.85 7.52
C PRO A 109 12.43 -8.78 8.58
N LEU A 110 13.63 -8.18 8.58
CA LEU A 110 14.00 -7.11 9.50
C LEU A 110 13.40 -5.77 9.09
N ILE A 111 13.40 -5.46 7.80
CA ILE A 111 12.78 -4.23 7.25
C ILE A 111 11.27 -4.23 7.53
N SER A 112 10.64 -5.41 7.56
CA SER A 112 9.22 -5.56 7.89
C SER A 112 8.92 -5.17 9.34
N ILE A 113 9.86 -5.33 10.27
CA ILE A 113 9.70 -4.86 11.65
C ILE A 113 9.65 -3.33 11.68
N ALA A 114 10.54 -2.65 10.94
CA ALA A 114 10.51 -1.19 10.82
C ALA A 114 9.21 -0.71 10.17
N THR A 115 8.76 -1.40 9.12
CA THR A 115 7.48 -1.11 8.43
C THR A 115 6.30 -1.25 9.38
N TRP A 116 6.28 -2.33 10.18
CA TRP A 116 5.26 -2.55 11.20
C TRP A 116 5.31 -1.44 12.25
N TYR A 117 6.49 -1.08 12.75
CA TYR A 117 6.62 -0.01 13.74
C TYR A 117 6.10 1.33 13.22
N CYS A 118 6.44 1.69 11.98
CA CYS A 118 5.92 2.89 11.35
C CYS A 118 4.40 2.83 11.13
N TYR A 119 3.84 1.66 10.83
CA TYR A 119 2.39 1.48 10.78
C TYR A 119 1.76 1.64 12.17
N ASP A 120 2.19 0.86 13.15
CA ASP A 120 1.55 0.76 14.48
C ASP A 120 1.64 2.07 15.28
N TYR A 121 2.77 2.79 15.20
CA TYR A 121 3.02 3.94 16.07
C TYR A 121 2.93 5.30 15.37
N LEU A 122 3.01 5.35 14.04
CA LEU A 122 2.96 6.63 13.30
C LEU A 122 1.68 6.81 12.50
N THR A 123 0.87 5.75 12.33
CA THR A 123 -0.49 5.92 11.82
C THR A 123 -1.46 6.14 12.98
N PRO A 124 -2.41 7.08 12.85
CA PRO A 124 -3.35 7.40 13.91
C PRO A 124 -4.46 6.33 14.02
N THR A 125 -4.10 5.06 14.33
CA THR A 125 -5.07 3.97 14.52
C THR A 125 -5.91 4.14 15.79
N ASP A 126 -5.42 4.94 16.74
CA ASP A 126 -6.10 5.29 17.99
C ASP A 126 -6.77 6.66 17.97
N PHE A 127 -6.85 7.35 16.81
CA PHE A 127 -7.60 8.60 16.74
C PHE A 127 -9.10 8.32 16.86
N ASN A 128 -9.58 8.45 18.09
CA ASN A 128 -10.98 8.46 18.39
C ASN A 128 -11.55 9.86 18.08
N LEU A 129 -12.31 9.97 16.99
CA LEU A 129 -12.99 11.20 16.58
C LEU A 129 -14.38 11.37 17.23
N GLY A 130 -14.73 10.56 18.24
CA GLY A 130 -16.06 10.52 18.85
C GLY A 130 -17.14 9.86 17.98
N ILE A 131 -16.75 9.37 16.79
CA ILE A 131 -17.61 8.66 15.82
C ILE A 131 -17.37 7.13 15.87
N ASN A 132 -16.29 6.69 16.53
CA ASN A 132 -15.89 5.29 16.65
C ASN A 132 -16.15 4.72 18.07
N GLU A 133 -16.71 5.51 19.00
CA GLU A 133 -17.12 5.06 20.34
C GLU A 133 -18.46 4.31 20.28
N GLY A 134 -18.42 3.07 19.80
CA GLY A 134 -19.52 2.12 19.95
C GLY A 134 -19.29 1.17 21.12
N GLU A 135 -20.33 0.42 21.52
CA GLU A 135 -20.25 -0.64 22.53
C GLU A 135 -19.20 -1.72 22.21
N ASN A 136 -18.81 -1.82 20.93
CA ASN A 136 -17.78 -2.73 20.40
C ASN A 136 -16.40 -2.08 20.19
N TRP A 137 -16.18 -0.84 20.65
CA TRP A 137 -14.87 -0.19 20.52
C TRP A 137 -13.86 -0.87 21.44
N VAL A 138 -12.83 -1.46 20.84
CA VAL A 138 -11.69 -2.05 21.56
C VAL A 138 -10.46 -1.20 21.25
N PRO A 139 -9.74 -0.69 22.27
CA PRO A 139 -8.54 0.10 22.05
C PRO A 139 -7.51 -0.68 21.22
N TYR A 140 -6.87 -0.02 20.25
CA TYR A 140 -5.94 -0.69 19.36
C TYR A 140 -4.70 -1.13 20.17
N GLN A 141 -4.56 -2.44 20.37
CA GLN A 141 -3.41 -2.97 21.09
C GLN A 141 -2.15 -2.83 20.24
N HIS A 142 -1.24 -1.98 20.69
CA HIS A 142 0.09 -1.80 20.09
C HIS A 142 0.92 -3.04 20.42
N SER A 143 1.10 -3.93 19.45
CA SER A 143 1.92 -5.15 19.61
C SER A 143 2.12 -5.87 18.30
N ILE A 144 3.31 -6.47 18.17
CA ILE A 144 3.61 -7.38 17.08
C ILE A 144 3.06 -8.76 17.44
N ASN A 145 2.14 -9.27 16.62
CA ASN A 145 1.72 -10.66 16.67
C ASN A 145 2.04 -11.33 15.34
N LEU A 146 2.02 -12.67 15.31
CA LEU A 146 2.41 -13.43 14.11
C LEU A 146 1.60 -13.02 12.87
N LYS A 147 0.29 -12.81 13.01
CA LYS A 147 -0.59 -12.41 11.91
C LYS A 147 -0.21 -11.04 11.34
N ARG A 148 0.00 -10.04 12.20
CA ARG A 148 0.42 -8.69 11.82
C ARG A 148 1.81 -8.71 11.20
N TYR A 149 2.74 -9.44 11.79
CA TYR A 149 4.08 -9.59 11.24
C TYR A 149 4.07 -10.22 9.84
N LEU A 150 3.35 -11.33 9.65
CA LEU A 150 3.24 -11.99 8.35
C LEU A 150 2.56 -11.10 7.30
N ALA A 151 1.52 -10.35 7.68
CA ALA A 151 0.89 -9.39 6.78
C ALA A 151 1.89 -8.29 6.35
N THR A 152 2.60 -7.71 7.31
CA THR A 152 3.64 -6.71 7.01
C THR A 152 4.76 -7.30 6.16
N LEU A 153 5.18 -8.54 6.43
CA LEU A 153 6.20 -9.24 5.66
C LEU A 153 5.80 -9.43 4.20
N VAL A 154 4.56 -9.86 3.95
CA VAL A 154 4.03 -10.00 2.58
C VAL A 154 4.02 -8.65 1.88
N CYS A 155 3.45 -7.61 2.51
CA CYS A 155 3.42 -6.26 1.96
C CYS A 155 4.83 -5.72 1.65
N GLN A 156 5.74 -5.85 2.60
CA GLN A 156 7.12 -5.40 2.45
C GLN A 156 7.88 -6.20 1.40
N GLY A 157 7.59 -7.50 1.26
CA GLY A 157 8.12 -8.36 0.21
C GLY A 157 7.75 -7.85 -1.19
N PHE A 158 6.47 -7.53 -1.41
CA PHE A 158 6.01 -6.94 -2.68
C PHE A 158 6.66 -5.58 -2.95
N VAL A 159 6.67 -4.70 -1.95
CA VAL A 159 7.28 -3.37 -2.04
C VAL A 159 8.77 -3.45 -2.39
N THR A 160 9.51 -4.31 -1.68
CA THR A 160 10.94 -4.51 -1.91
C THR A 160 11.19 -5.06 -3.30
N THR A 161 10.43 -6.07 -3.71
CA THR A 161 10.55 -6.70 -5.03
C THR A 161 10.31 -5.68 -6.14
N PHE A 162 9.25 -4.87 -6.03
CA PHE A 162 8.97 -3.80 -6.97
C PHE A 162 10.12 -2.77 -7.02
N SER A 163 10.57 -2.28 -5.87
CA SER A 163 11.67 -1.29 -5.80
C SER A 163 12.96 -1.82 -6.41
N LEU A 164 13.32 -3.08 -6.17
CA LEU A 164 14.50 -3.73 -6.76
C LEU A 164 14.37 -3.85 -8.29
N PHE A 165 13.24 -4.30 -8.82
CA PHE A 165 13.04 -4.39 -10.27
C PHE A 165 13.01 -3.01 -10.93
N TYR A 166 12.35 -2.04 -10.31
CA TYR A 166 12.28 -0.66 -10.79
C TYR A 166 13.67 -0.01 -10.84
N PHE A 167 14.48 -0.27 -9.82
CA PHE A 167 15.86 0.17 -9.73
C PHE A 167 16.75 -0.49 -10.79
N ASP A 168 16.71 -1.82 -10.93
CA ASP A 168 17.48 -2.57 -11.94
C ASP A 168 17.16 -2.09 -13.36
N ALA A 169 15.88 -1.89 -13.68
CA ALA A 169 15.46 -1.31 -14.96
C ALA A 169 16.02 0.11 -15.14
N GLY A 170 16.07 0.92 -14.08
CA GLY A 170 16.68 2.24 -14.08
C GLY A 170 18.17 2.24 -14.40
N ILE A 171 18.96 1.44 -13.67
CA ILE A 171 20.41 1.33 -13.87
C ILE A 171 20.75 0.82 -15.26
N ARG A 172 19.98 -0.15 -15.77
CA ARG A 172 20.24 -0.74 -17.09
C ARG A 172 19.67 0.08 -18.24
N HIS A 173 19.11 1.26 -17.98
CA HIS A 173 18.41 2.09 -18.96
C HIS A 173 17.33 1.32 -19.75
N ARG A 174 16.70 0.33 -19.10
CA ARG A 174 15.60 -0.45 -19.66
C ARG A 174 14.26 0.23 -19.39
N SER A 175 13.27 -0.10 -20.21
CA SER A 175 11.90 0.38 -20.00
C SER A 175 11.35 -0.15 -18.67
N LYS A 176 10.83 0.75 -17.84
CA LYS A 176 10.14 0.46 -16.56
C LYS A 176 8.65 0.16 -16.76
N LYS A 177 8.13 0.45 -17.96
CA LYS A 177 6.72 0.27 -18.33
C LYS A 177 6.17 -1.13 -18.04
N PRO A 178 6.83 -2.24 -18.42
CA PRO A 178 6.28 -3.57 -18.17
C PRO A 178 6.13 -3.89 -16.68
N ILE A 179 7.08 -3.43 -15.84
CA ILE A 179 7.02 -3.61 -14.38
C ILE A 179 5.83 -2.84 -13.82
N ILE A 180 5.69 -1.57 -14.21
CA ILE A 180 4.56 -0.72 -13.77
C ILE A 180 3.23 -1.32 -14.23
N LEU A 181 3.12 -1.72 -15.49
CA LEU A 181 1.89 -2.28 -16.05
C LEU A 181 1.49 -3.60 -15.34
N GLY A 182 2.46 -4.46 -15.03
CA GLY A 182 2.22 -5.67 -14.28
C GLY A 182 1.66 -5.39 -12.88
N VAL A 183 2.21 -4.40 -12.18
CA VAL A 183 1.70 -4.02 -10.84
C VAL A 183 0.35 -3.30 -10.94
N VAL A 184 0.08 -2.51 -11.98
CA VAL A 184 -1.26 -1.94 -12.24
C VAL A 184 -2.29 -3.04 -12.41
N PHE A 185 -1.99 -4.07 -13.21
CA PHE A 185 -2.89 -5.20 -13.39
C PHE A 185 -3.16 -5.95 -12.07
N LEU A 186 -2.10 -6.19 -11.29
CA LEU A 186 -2.23 -6.79 -9.96
C LEU A 186 -3.05 -5.91 -9.00
N ALA A 187 -2.86 -4.59 -9.02
CA ALA A 187 -3.60 -3.63 -8.22
C ALA A 187 -5.10 -3.64 -8.55
N ILE A 188 -5.46 -3.77 -9.82
CA ILE A 188 -6.85 -3.91 -10.26
C ILE A 188 -7.48 -5.19 -9.69
N ILE A 189 -6.78 -6.32 -9.80
CA ILE A 189 -7.28 -7.61 -9.28
C ILE A 189 -7.46 -7.54 -7.76
N ILE A 190 -6.45 -7.08 -7.03
CA ILE A 190 -6.52 -6.97 -5.56
C ILE A 190 -7.64 -6.03 -5.14
N GLY A 191 -7.75 -4.86 -5.78
CA GLY A 191 -8.81 -3.90 -5.52
C GLY A 191 -10.20 -4.50 -5.72
N ALA A 192 -10.43 -5.22 -6.83
CA ALA A 192 -11.70 -5.86 -7.12
C ALA A 192 -12.05 -6.96 -6.08
N ILE A 193 -11.07 -7.78 -5.68
CA ILE A 193 -11.26 -8.82 -4.65
C ILE A 193 -11.62 -8.20 -3.29
N LEU A 194 -10.92 -7.12 -2.89
CA LEU A 194 -11.20 -6.42 -1.64
C LEU A 194 -12.60 -5.77 -1.66
N GLY A 195 -12.97 -5.12 -2.76
CA GLY A 195 -14.30 -4.52 -2.92
C GLY A 195 -15.43 -5.55 -2.91
N TYR A 196 -15.21 -6.71 -3.53
CA TYR A 196 -16.15 -7.83 -3.48
C TYR A 196 -16.34 -8.37 -2.05
N ARG A 197 -15.24 -8.54 -1.31
CA ARG A 197 -15.30 -9.00 0.08
C ARG A 197 -16.01 -8.01 0.99
N ASP A 198 -15.76 -6.72 0.81
CA ASP A 198 -16.44 -5.65 1.53
C ASP A 198 -17.96 -5.68 1.25
N ALA A 199 -18.34 -5.79 -0.03
CA ALA A 199 -19.75 -5.92 -0.43
C ALA A 199 -20.46 -7.11 0.24
N ILE A 200 -19.85 -8.30 0.23
CA ILE A 200 -20.43 -9.48 0.91
C ILE A 200 -20.65 -9.22 2.40
N THR A 201 -19.67 -8.59 3.05
CA THR A 201 -19.76 -8.30 4.49
C THR A 201 -20.92 -7.33 4.75
N GLN A 202 -21.14 -6.36 3.86
CA GLN A 202 -22.23 -5.40 3.99
C GLN A 202 -23.62 -5.99 3.68
N TYR A 203 -23.72 -6.97 2.78
CA TYR A 203 -25.00 -7.64 2.50
C TYR A 203 -25.66 -8.22 3.74
N GLN A 204 -24.88 -8.79 4.66
CA GLN A 204 -25.38 -9.37 5.90
C GLN A 204 -26.15 -8.37 6.77
N PHE A 205 -25.78 -7.09 6.72
CA PHE A 205 -26.45 -6.02 7.48
C PHE A 205 -27.64 -5.42 6.73
N ILE A 206 -27.67 -5.54 5.40
CA ILE A 206 -28.78 -5.06 4.56
C ILE A 206 -29.94 -6.05 4.61
N ASP A 207 -29.65 -7.34 4.54
CA ASP A 207 -30.67 -8.41 4.52
C ASP A 207 -31.23 -8.71 5.93
N HIS A 208 -30.47 -8.38 6.98
CA HIS A 208 -30.88 -8.47 8.38
C HIS A 208 -30.65 -7.13 9.11
N PRO A 209 -31.50 -6.12 8.89
CA PRO A 209 -31.44 -4.90 9.68
C PRO A 209 -31.70 -5.29 11.14
N SER A 210 -30.71 -5.12 12.00
CA SER A 210 -30.87 -5.33 13.44
C SER A 210 -32.03 -4.47 13.92
N SER A 211 -33.10 -5.13 14.34
CA SER A 211 -34.33 -4.57 14.93
C SER A 211 -34.04 -3.82 16.22
#